data_AF-A0A919FJE0-F1
#
_entry.id   AF-A0A919FJE0-F1
#
_cell.length_a   1.000
_cell.length_b   1.000
_cell.length_c   1.000
_cell.angle_alpha   90.00
_cell.angle_beta   90.00
_cell.angle_gamma   90.00
#
_symmetry.space_group_name_H-M   'P 1'
#
loop_
_entity.id
_entity.type
_entity.pdbx_description
1 polymer ?
#
loop_
_entity_poly.entity_id
_entity_poly.type
_entity_poly.pdbx_seq_one_letter_code
_entity_poly.pdbx_strand_id
1 'polypeptide(L)'
;MRRLVVALLMCLSLVAGCSAEESGSPPGATTTGPTGTPPADGATTELVGSWHRAQSCAEMLAAFQAAGLAESHLGWLQGNFYGGEPGPETGDPCEGARGPLEHDHFFTDDGQFGSHDENGEEVDGGDFEVVDDDTVSFPSHATEFGYDGELVVDYSIDGDVAVFDVTLPEGCADTCADAYAWALSAFASGPWERGEVPT
;
A
#
# COMPACT_ATOMS: atom_id res chain seq x y z
N MET A 1 -40.57 5.31 -31.60
CA MET A 1 -40.03 4.34 -32.59
C MET A 1 -38.52 4.54 -32.57
N ARG A 2 -37.65 3.61 -32.21
CA ARG A 2 -37.49 2.19 -32.55
C ARG A 2 -36.91 1.44 -31.35
N ARG A 3 -37.47 0.26 -31.07
CA ARG A 3 -36.89 -0.75 -30.17
C ARG A 3 -35.89 -1.57 -30.98
N LEU A 4 -34.75 -1.94 -30.39
CA LEU A 4 -33.92 -3.05 -30.85
C LEU A 4 -33.61 -3.91 -29.63
N VAL A 5 -34.39 -4.98 -29.52
CA VAL A 5 -34.11 -6.15 -28.69
C VAL A 5 -33.23 -7.05 -29.54
N VAL A 6 -32.03 -7.38 -29.06
CA VAL A 6 -31.24 -8.48 -29.60
C VAL A 6 -31.10 -9.50 -28.49
N ALA A 7 -31.87 -10.57 -28.62
CA ALA A 7 -31.77 -11.77 -27.81
C ALA A 7 -30.50 -12.54 -28.21
N LEU A 8 -29.73 -13.01 -27.23
CA LEU A 8 -28.66 -13.98 -27.49
C LEU A 8 -28.91 -15.27 -26.71
N LEU A 9 -29.03 -16.32 -27.52
CA LEU A 9 -29.25 -17.74 -27.24
C LEU A 9 -28.36 -18.33 -26.13
N MET A 10 -29.01 -19.09 -25.24
CA MET A 10 -28.38 -20.18 -24.48
C MET A 10 -28.12 -21.38 -25.42
N CYS A 11 -26.91 -21.94 -25.37
CA CYS A 11 -26.59 -23.25 -25.92
C CYS A 11 -26.24 -24.21 -24.78
N LEU A 12 -27.06 -25.25 -24.63
CA LEU A 12 -26.87 -26.38 -23.73
C LEU A 12 -26.53 -27.60 -24.60
N SER A 13 -25.40 -28.29 -24.34
CA SER A 13 -25.06 -29.56 -24.98
C SER A 13 -24.37 -30.51 -24.00
N LEU A 14 -24.73 -31.78 -24.12
CA LEU A 14 -24.57 -32.91 -23.19
C LEU A 14 -23.29 -33.76 -23.43
N VAL A 15 -22.82 -34.36 -22.31
CA VAL A 15 -22.01 -35.57 -22.04
C VAL A 15 -21.37 -36.45 -23.15
N ALA A 16 -20.11 -36.81 -22.89
CA ALA A 16 -19.47 -38.14 -23.00
C ALA A 16 -18.14 -38.05 -22.20
N GLY A 17 -17.68 -38.93 -21.30
CA GLY A 17 -17.77 -40.38 -21.20
C GLY A 17 -16.36 -40.98 -21.39
N CYS A 18 -15.65 -41.34 -20.31
CA CYS A 18 -14.74 -42.51 -20.21
C CYS A 18 -14.08 -42.61 -18.82
N SER A 19 -14.18 -43.80 -18.23
CA SER A 19 -13.57 -44.22 -16.96
C SER A 19 -12.30 -45.05 -17.20
N ALA A 20 -11.47 -45.11 -16.15
CA ALA A 20 -10.47 -46.15 -15.81
C ALA A 20 -9.14 -46.11 -16.60
N GLU A 21 -7.95 -46.44 -16.08
CA GLU A 21 -7.53 -47.34 -14.99
C GLU A 21 -6.23 -46.87 -14.31
N GLU A 22 -6.00 -47.37 -13.09
CA GLU A 22 -4.76 -47.29 -12.31
C GLU A 22 -3.56 -47.91 -13.05
N SER A 23 -2.37 -47.34 -12.85
CA SER A 23 -1.11 -48.02 -13.14
C SER A 23 -0.10 -47.69 -12.04
N GLY A 24 0.09 -48.66 -11.16
CA GLY A 24 1.06 -48.59 -10.06
C GLY A 24 2.50 -48.46 -10.57
N SER A 25 3.27 -47.62 -9.89
CA SER A 25 4.73 -47.58 -9.99
C SER A 25 5.37 -48.22 -8.75
N PRO A 26 6.49 -48.96 -8.91
CA PRO A 26 7.16 -49.64 -7.81
C PRO A 26 7.88 -48.68 -6.86
N PRO A 27 8.21 -49.09 -5.61
CA PRO A 27 8.97 -48.26 -4.68
C PRO A 27 10.44 -48.25 -5.11
N GLY A 28 10.85 -47.17 -5.78
CA GLY A 28 12.24 -46.87 -6.09
C GLY A 28 12.86 -46.05 -4.96
N ALA A 29 13.88 -46.59 -4.32
CA ALA A 29 14.67 -45.97 -3.26
C ALA A 29 15.04 -44.51 -3.59
N THR A 30 14.89 -43.60 -2.63
CA THR A 30 15.54 -42.29 -2.67
C THR A 30 16.26 -42.05 -1.35
N THR A 31 17.58 -42.22 -1.43
CA THR A 31 18.63 -41.52 -0.70
C THR A 31 18.15 -40.42 0.26
N THR A 32 18.43 -40.58 1.55
CA THR A 32 18.55 -39.47 2.51
C THR A 32 19.58 -38.49 1.97
N GLY A 33 19.11 -37.41 1.34
CA GLY A 33 19.92 -36.23 1.07
C GLY A 33 20.34 -35.58 2.38
N PRO A 34 21.46 -34.84 2.39
CA PRO A 34 21.86 -34.08 3.58
C PRO A 34 20.72 -33.14 3.95
N THR A 35 20.35 -33.12 5.23
CA THR A 35 19.52 -32.08 5.83
C THR A 35 20.24 -30.76 5.60
N GLY A 36 19.91 -30.09 4.50
CA GLY A 36 20.26 -28.70 4.30
C GLY A 36 19.54 -27.93 5.40
N THR A 37 20.31 -27.35 6.31
CA THR A 37 19.86 -26.20 7.10
C THR A 37 19.23 -25.23 6.10
N PRO A 38 17.97 -24.79 6.29
CA PRO A 38 17.42 -23.69 5.50
C PRO A 38 18.44 -22.55 5.56
N PRO A 39 18.75 -21.87 4.43
CA PRO A 39 19.52 -20.65 4.55
C PRO A 39 18.83 -19.80 5.62
N ALA A 40 19.60 -19.25 6.55
CA ALA A 40 19.08 -18.14 7.32
C ALA A 40 18.76 -17.09 6.26
N ASP A 41 17.47 -16.84 6.03
CA ASP A 41 17.03 -15.75 5.19
C ASP A 41 17.76 -14.52 5.70
N GLY A 42 18.71 -14.03 4.91
CA GLY A 42 19.34 -12.76 5.21
C GLY A 42 18.23 -11.73 5.20
N ALA A 43 18.11 -10.97 6.27
CA ALA A 43 17.24 -9.81 6.29
C ALA A 43 17.57 -8.97 5.04
N THR A 44 16.62 -8.93 4.11
CA THR A 44 16.73 -8.07 2.93
C THR A 44 16.64 -6.62 3.38
N THR A 45 17.33 -5.73 2.68
CA THR A 45 17.22 -4.27 2.83
C THR A 45 16.54 -3.64 1.61
N GLU A 46 15.93 -4.48 0.75
CA GLU A 46 15.38 -4.09 -0.54
C GLU A 46 13.97 -3.55 -0.40
N LEU A 47 13.77 -2.30 -0.85
CA LEU A 47 12.49 -1.60 -0.88
C LEU A 47 11.53 -2.15 -1.95
N VAL A 48 12.06 -2.59 -3.10
CA VAL A 48 11.26 -3.13 -4.20
C VAL A 48 10.40 -4.31 -3.72
N GLY A 49 9.15 -4.32 -4.15
CA GLY A 49 8.09 -5.21 -3.70
C GLY A 49 6.94 -4.46 -3.03
N SER A 50 6.05 -5.22 -2.38
CA SER A 50 4.88 -4.68 -1.69
C SER A 50 5.05 -4.70 -0.17
N TRP A 51 4.46 -3.70 0.47
CA TRP A 51 4.46 -3.48 1.91
C TRP A 51 3.05 -3.11 2.35
N HIS A 52 2.49 -3.84 3.30
CA HIS A 52 1.13 -3.62 3.77
C HIS A 52 1.08 -3.27 5.25
N ARG A 53 -0.01 -2.63 5.65
CA ARG A 53 -0.36 -2.39 7.05
C ARG A 53 -1.82 -1.97 7.18
N ALA A 54 -2.29 -1.98 8.42
CA ALA A 54 -3.45 -1.20 8.83
C ALA A 54 -3.03 0.17 9.37
N GLN A 55 -3.75 1.23 9.00
CA GLN A 55 -3.59 2.57 9.58
C GLN A 55 -4.91 3.05 10.20
N SER A 56 -4.80 3.65 11.38
CA SER A 56 -5.92 4.28 12.08
C SER A 56 -5.89 5.79 11.97
N CYS A 57 -7.06 6.42 12.12
CA CYS A 57 -7.18 7.87 12.23
C CYS A 57 -6.28 8.45 13.33
N ALA A 58 -6.20 7.77 14.48
CA ALA A 58 -5.41 8.26 15.61
C ALA A 58 -3.90 8.30 15.29
N GLU A 59 -3.39 7.34 14.52
CA GLU A 59 -1.99 7.30 14.10
C GLU A 59 -1.67 8.42 13.09
N MET A 60 -2.51 8.59 12.06
CA MET A 60 -2.34 9.70 11.11
C MET A 60 -2.49 11.06 11.80
N LEU A 61 -3.44 11.20 12.73
CA LEU A 61 -3.60 12.42 13.53
C LEU A 61 -2.34 12.71 14.36
N ALA A 62 -1.74 11.69 14.98
CA ALA A 62 -0.52 11.87 15.75
C ALA A 62 0.65 12.33 14.87
N ALA A 63 0.78 11.77 13.66
CA ALA A 63 1.78 12.21 12.67
C ALA A 63 1.55 13.67 12.25
N PHE A 64 0.30 14.04 11.94
CA PHE A 64 -0.06 15.42 11.59
C PHE A 64 0.15 16.38 12.76
N GLN A 65 -0.10 15.96 14.00
CA GLN A 65 0.16 16.78 15.19
C GLN A 65 1.67 17.01 15.37
N ALA A 66 2.49 15.98 15.19
CA ALA A 66 3.95 16.10 15.26
C ALA A 66 4.51 17.04 14.19
N ALA A 67 3.91 17.04 12.99
CA ALA A 67 4.26 17.93 11.88
C ALA A 67 3.62 19.33 11.97
N GLY A 68 2.73 19.58 12.93
CA GLY A 68 2.00 20.86 13.02
C GLY A 68 0.91 21.07 11.96
N LEU A 69 0.44 19.99 11.32
CA LEU A 69 -0.55 19.99 10.23
C LEU A 69 -1.98 19.64 10.67
N ALA A 70 -2.17 19.18 11.91
CA ALA A 70 -3.46 18.62 12.36
C ALA A 70 -4.66 19.58 12.22
N GLU A 71 -4.47 20.88 12.40
CA GLU A 71 -5.54 21.87 12.24
C GLU A 71 -5.77 22.24 10.77
N SER A 72 -4.71 22.52 10.02
CA SER A 72 -4.80 22.95 8.62
C SER A 72 -5.27 21.83 7.68
N HIS A 73 -5.00 20.57 8.03
CA HIS A 73 -5.29 19.39 7.21
C HIS A 73 -6.37 18.48 7.82
N LEU A 74 -7.24 19.02 8.68
CA LEU A 74 -8.34 18.26 9.29
C LEU A 74 -9.23 17.58 8.24
N GLY A 75 -9.56 18.29 7.15
CA GLY A 75 -10.35 17.73 6.06
C GLY A 75 -9.67 16.56 5.35
N TRP A 76 -8.35 16.60 5.22
CA TRP A 76 -7.55 15.50 4.65
C TRP A 76 -7.62 14.26 5.55
N LEU A 77 -7.34 14.44 6.84
CA LEU A 77 -7.45 13.38 7.84
C LEU A 77 -8.84 12.72 7.79
N GLN A 78 -9.91 13.52 7.81
CA GLN A 78 -11.27 13.00 7.80
C GLN A 78 -11.65 12.35 6.46
N GLY A 79 -11.12 12.85 5.35
CA GLY A 79 -11.32 12.26 4.02
C GLY A 79 -10.88 10.80 3.95
N ASN A 80 -9.79 10.45 4.65
CA ASN A 80 -9.25 9.10 4.68
C ASN A 80 -10.13 8.12 5.50
N PHE A 81 -10.75 8.58 6.60
CA PHE A 81 -11.33 7.65 7.58
C PHE A 81 -12.85 7.67 7.70
N TYR A 82 -13.57 8.58 7.03
CA TYR A 82 -15.03 8.63 7.09
C TYR A 82 -15.71 8.15 5.79
N GLY A 83 -14.91 7.74 4.81
CA GLY A 83 -15.33 7.19 3.51
C GLY A 83 -16.40 8.02 2.83
N GLY A 84 -16.09 9.29 2.63
CA GLY A 84 -16.91 10.28 1.94
C GLY A 84 -17.90 11.04 2.81
N GLU A 85 -18.13 10.61 4.06
CA GLU A 85 -19.00 11.32 5.00
C GLU A 85 -18.21 12.36 5.82
N PRO A 86 -18.83 13.46 6.28
CA PRO A 86 -18.16 14.42 7.16
C PRO A 86 -17.80 13.81 8.52
N GLY A 87 -16.60 14.13 9.03
CA GLY A 87 -16.21 13.82 10.40
C GLY A 87 -16.63 14.92 11.41
N PRO A 88 -16.27 14.78 12.69
CA PRO A 88 -16.55 15.78 13.73
C PRO A 88 -15.83 17.11 13.46
N GLU A 89 -16.56 18.23 13.55
CA GLU A 89 -15.96 19.58 13.45
C GLU A 89 -15.38 20.09 14.79
N THR A 90 -15.75 19.46 15.90
CA THR A 90 -15.33 19.84 17.25
C THR A 90 -15.10 18.60 18.10
N GLY A 91 -14.16 18.68 19.05
CA GLY A 91 -13.84 17.55 19.92
C GLY A 91 -12.72 16.69 19.33
N ASP A 92 -12.82 15.38 19.50
CA ASP A 92 -11.87 14.43 18.93
C ASP A 92 -12.16 14.25 17.42
N PRO A 93 -11.22 14.62 16.53
CA PRO A 93 -11.44 14.53 15.08
C PRO A 93 -11.54 13.07 14.57
N CYS A 94 -11.13 12.09 15.38
CA CYS A 94 -11.20 10.66 15.07
C CYS A 94 -12.40 9.94 15.69
N GLU A 95 -13.30 10.66 16.39
CA GLU A 95 -14.50 10.04 16.96
C GLU A 95 -15.43 9.49 15.87
N GLY A 96 -15.57 8.16 15.82
CA GLY A 96 -16.41 7.48 14.85
C GLY A 96 -15.73 7.22 13.50
N ALA A 97 -14.43 7.49 13.38
CA ALA A 97 -13.62 7.12 12.23
C ALA A 97 -13.68 5.60 11.96
N ARG A 98 -13.64 5.23 10.67
CA ARG A 98 -13.49 3.83 10.23
C ARG A 98 -12.07 3.35 10.51
N GLY A 99 -11.92 2.02 10.54
CA GLY A 99 -10.63 1.36 10.59
C GLY A 99 -10.22 0.82 11.97
N PRO A 100 -8.94 0.39 12.13
CA PRO A 100 -7.83 0.54 11.18
C PRO A 100 -8.12 0.04 9.76
N LEU A 101 -7.72 0.80 8.75
CA LEU A 101 -7.93 0.49 7.33
C LEU A 101 -6.66 -0.15 6.77
N GLU A 102 -6.81 -1.36 6.24
CA GLU A 102 -5.74 -2.07 5.56
C GLU A 102 -5.44 -1.39 4.22
N HIS A 103 -4.17 -1.32 3.86
CA HIS A 103 -3.68 -0.86 2.56
C HIS A 103 -2.29 -1.43 2.33
N ASP A 104 -1.84 -1.39 1.08
CA ASP A 104 -0.46 -1.69 0.74
C ASP A 104 0.11 -0.68 -0.23
N HIS A 105 1.44 -0.55 -0.19
CA HIS A 105 2.24 0.19 -1.15
C HIS A 105 3.15 -0.75 -1.90
N PHE A 106 3.31 -0.54 -3.20
CA PHE A 106 4.26 -1.28 -4.01
C PHE A 106 5.28 -0.37 -4.70
N PHE A 107 6.49 -0.90 -4.82
CA PHE A 107 7.63 -0.27 -5.49
C PHE A 107 8.19 -1.24 -6.51
N THR A 108 8.37 -0.80 -7.76
CA THR A 108 8.86 -1.64 -8.85
C THR A 108 10.31 -1.32 -9.23
N ASP A 109 11.00 -2.27 -9.84
CA ASP A 109 12.37 -2.09 -10.37
C ASP A 109 12.48 -0.96 -11.40
N ASP A 110 11.39 -0.62 -12.09
CA ASP A 110 11.33 0.42 -13.11
C ASP A 110 10.91 1.80 -12.56
N GLY A 111 10.85 1.95 -11.23
CA GLY A 111 10.64 3.25 -10.57
C GLY A 111 9.17 3.64 -10.44
N GLN A 112 8.23 2.69 -10.46
CA GLN A 112 6.81 2.97 -10.24
C GLN A 112 6.45 2.75 -8.77
N PHE A 113 5.65 3.68 -8.24
CA PHE A 113 5.01 3.60 -6.94
C PHE A 113 3.49 3.43 -7.14
N GLY A 114 2.84 2.68 -6.25
CA GLY A 114 1.40 2.73 -6.13
C GLY A 114 0.90 2.27 -4.77
N SER A 115 -0.39 2.51 -4.53
CA SER A 115 -1.09 2.23 -3.28
C SER A 115 -2.42 1.54 -3.56
N HIS A 116 -2.72 0.47 -2.81
CA HIS A 116 -3.99 -0.24 -2.85
C HIS A 116 -4.79 -0.03 -1.55
N ASP A 117 -6.12 0.08 -1.65
CA ASP A 117 -7.04 0.15 -0.51
C ASP A 117 -7.32 -1.22 0.14
N GLU A 118 -8.23 -1.27 1.13
CA GLU A 118 -8.56 -2.51 1.84
C GLU A 118 -9.20 -3.60 0.96
N ASN A 119 -9.59 -3.24 -0.27
CA ASN A 119 -10.22 -4.12 -1.26
C ASN A 119 -9.22 -4.55 -2.35
N GLY A 120 -7.97 -4.10 -2.27
CA GLY A 120 -6.95 -4.31 -3.31
C GLY A 120 -7.16 -3.44 -4.55
N GLU A 121 -7.97 -2.38 -4.46
CA GLU A 121 -8.17 -1.42 -5.54
C GLU A 121 -7.07 -0.36 -5.50
N GLU A 122 -6.43 -0.08 -6.64
CA GLU A 122 -5.39 0.97 -6.72
C GLU A 122 -6.04 2.35 -6.54
N VAL A 123 -5.54 3.11 -5.56
CA VAL A 123 -6.07 4.42 -5.16
C VAL A 123 -5.07 5.56 -5.31
N ASP A 124 -3.78 5.24 -5.47
CA ASP A 124 -2.71 6.20 -5.71
C ASP A 124 -1.60 5.56 -6.54
N GLY A 125 -0.88 6.35 -7.33
CA GLY A 125 0.15 5.88 -8.23
C GLY A 125 1.03 7.01 -8.76
N GLY A 126 2.31 6.70 -9.01
CA GLY A 126 3.29 7.69 -9.45
C GLY A 126 4.66 7.08 -9.72
N ASP A 127 5.67 7.92 -9.74
CA ASP A 127 7.07 7.52 -9.78
C ASP A 127 7.73 7.62 -8.40
N PHE A 128 8.79 6.84 -8.22
CA PHE A 128 9.73 7.03 -7.12
C PHE A 128 11.17 6.93 -7.63
N GLU A 129 12.07 7.62 -6.95
CA GLU A 129 13.52 7.52 -7.18
C GLU A 129 14.24 7.28 -5.85
N VAL A 130 15.19 6.34 -5.82
CA VAL A 130 16.10 6.18 -4.67
C VAL A 130 17.17 7.26 -4.76
N VAL A 131 17.20 8.17 -3.79
CA VAL A 131 18.08 9.35 -3.79
C VAL A 131 19.25 9.24 -2.81
N ASP A 132 19.13 8.38 -1.80
CA ASP A 132 20.21 7.93 -0.91
C ASP A 132 19.97 6.46 -0.50
N ASP A 133 20.90 5.85 0.25
CA ASP A 133 20.84 4.45 0.69
C ASP A 133 19.52 4.11 1.43
N ASP A 134 18.93 5.07 2.12
CA ASP A 134 17.73 4.95 2.96
C ASP A 134 16.67 6.03 2.69
N THR A 135 16.71 6.68 1.53
CA THR A 135 15.76 7.76 1.16
C THR A 135 15.22 7.59 -0.25
N VAL A 136 13.90 7.74 -0.39
CA VAL A 136 13.21 7.82 -1.70
C VAL A 136 12.56 9.16 -1.91
N SER A 137 12.48 9.62 -3.15
CA SER A 137 11.74 10.81 -3.57
C SER A 137 10.54 10.43 -4.45
N PHE A 138 9.54 11.32 -4.51
CA PHE A 138 8.30 11.16 -5.30
C PHE A 138 8.05 12.36 -6.23
N PRO A 139 8.73 12.43 -7.39
CA PRO A 139 8.67 13.59 -8.29
C PRO A 139 7.28 13.91 -8.86
N SER A 140 6.49 12.90 -9.22
CA SER A 140 5.13 13.08 -9.74
C SER A 140 4.22 13.71 -8.70
N HIS A 141 4.27 13.21 -7.45
CA HIS A 141 3.45 13.73 -6.35
C HIS A 141 3.89 15.15 -5.97
N ALA A 142 5.18 15.44 -5.90
CA ALA A 142 5.65 16.81 -5.70
C ALA A 142 5.05 17.77 -6.76
N THR A 143 5.09 17.35 -8.03
CA THR A 143 4.52 18.13 -9.15
C THR A 143 3.00 18.27 -9.04
N GLU A 144 2.28 17.22 -8.64
CA GLU A 144 0.83 17.21 -8.45
C GLU A 144 0.37 18.29 -7.46
N PHE A 145 1.09 18.44 -6.35
CA PHE A 145 0.82 19.48 -5.35
C PHE A 145 1.39 20.85 -5.74
N GLY A 146 2.08 20.98 -6.87
CA GLY A 146 2.75 22.22 -7.28
C GLY A 146 3.91 22.60 -6.36
N TYR A 147 4.57 21.60 -5.77
CA TYR A 147 5.77 21.77 -4.97
C TYR A 147 7.01 21.56 -5.84
N ASP A 148 7.80 22.63 -6.03
CA ASP A 148 9.03 22.60 -6.85
C ASP A 148 10.26 22.02 -6.10
N GLY A 149 10.07 21.53 -4.87
CA GLY A 149 11.13 20.93 -4.06
C GLY A 149 11.14 19.40 -4.11
N GLU A 150 12.00 18.80 -3.29
CA GLU A 150 12.13 17.35 -3.19
C GLU A 150 11.18 16.82 -2.11
N LEU A 151 10.23 15.97 -2.52
CA LEU A 151 9.32 15.27 -1.62
C LEU A 151 9.94 13.92 -1.29
N VAL A 152 10.53 13.80 -0.10
CA VAL A 152 11.30 12.62 0.30
C VAL A 152 10.70 11.90 1.49
N VAL A 153 10.96 10.59 1.55
CA VAL A 153 10.59 9.70 2.65
C VAL A 153 11.81 8.84 2.97
N ASP A 154 12.23 8.86 4.23
CA ASP A 154 13.29 7.99 4.71
C ASP A 154 12.70 6.62 5.06
N TYR A 155 13.48 5.55 4.92
CA TYR A 155 13.02 4.20 5.22
C TYR A 155 14.13 3.32 5.80
N SER A 156 13.74 2.37 6.64
CA SER A 156 14.63 1.30 7.10
C SER A 156 13.93 -0.04 6.96
N ILE A 157 14.68 -1.06 6.54
CA ILE A 157 14.15 -2.40 6.32
C ILE A 157 15.00 -3.42 7.09
N ASP A 158 14.32 -4.23 7.90
CA ASP A 158 14.89 -5.39 8.58
C ASP A 158 14.09 -6.64 8.19
N GLY A 159 14.49 -7.25 7.08
CA GLY A 159 13.83 -8.44 6.54
C GLY A 159 12.47 -8.12 5.93
N ASP A 160 11.42 -8.60 6.61
CA ASP A 160 10.03 -8.44 6.17
C ASP A 160 9.32 -7.26 6.85
N VAL A 161 10.07 -6.40 7.54
CA VAL A 161 9.54 -5.20 8.20
C VAL A 161 10.20 -3.96 7.64
N ALA A 162 9.38 -3.03 7.14
CA ALA A 162 9.79 -1.68 6.78
C ALA A 162 9.27 -0.66 7.79
N VAL A 163 10.06 0.39 8.03
CA VAL A 163 9.64 1.59 8.76
C VAL A 163 9.95 2.77 7.87
N PHE A 164 8.92 3.56 7.56
CA PHE A 164 9.06 4.82 6.85
C PHE A 164 9.00 5.99 7.83
N ASP A 165 9.85 6.98 7.64
CA ASP A 165 9.88 8.23 8.40
C ASP A 165 9.69 9.41 7.45
N VAL A 166 8.72 10.26 7.78
CA VAL A 166 8.42 11.47 7.01
C VAL A 166 8.63 12.65 7.93
N THR A 167 9.69 13.41 7.64
CA THR A 167 10.02 14.62 8.39
C THR A 167 9.70 15.86 7.56
N LEU A 168 8.79 16.69 8.07
CA LEU A 168 8.44 17.97 7.43
C LEU A 168 9.65 18.92 7.44
N PRO A 169 10.12 19.44 6.29
CA PRO A 169 11.26 20.36 6.24
C PRO A 169 11.00 21.67 7.00
N GLU A 170 12.06 22.27 7.55
CA GLU A 170 11.94 23.57 8.23
C GLU A 170 11.42 24.65 7.28
N GLY A 171 10.38 25.38 7.71
CA GLY A 171 9.76 26.43 6.90
C GLY A 171 8.85 25.92 5.78
N CYS A 172 8.59 24.61 5.72
CA CYS A 172 7.63 24.02 4.78
C CYS A 172 6.22 24.56 5.05
N ALA A 173 5.64 25.23 4.04
CA ALA A 173 4.32 25.85 4.08
C ALA A 173 3.68 25.79 2.68
N ASP A 174 2.39 26.11 2.60
CA ASP A 174 1.62 26.11 1.35
C ASP A 174 1.76 24.77 0.59
N THR A 175 2.15 24.78 -0.69
CA THR A 175 2.27 23.56 -1.51
C THR A 175 3.27 22.55 -0.95
N CYS A 176 4.29 23.00 -0.22
CA CYS A 176 5.19 22.11 0.49
C CYS A 176 4.45 21.34 1.60
N ALA A 177 3.63 22.03 2.39
CA ALA A 177 2.88 21.42 3.47
C ALA A 177 1.84 20.42 2.93
N ASP A 178 1.16 20.75 1.83
CA ASP A 178 0.20 19.86 1.17
C ASP A 178 0.90 18.59 0.64
N ALA A 179 2.08 18.73 0.00
CA ALA A 179 2.86 17.59 -0.49
C ALA A 179 3.33 16.66 0.63
N TYR A 180 3.81 17.23 1.75
CA TYR A 180 4.20 16.43 2.90
C TYR A 180 3.01 15.90 3.71
N ALA A 181 1.84 16.53 3.64
CA ALA A 181 0.61 15.97 4.21
C ALA A 181 0.21 14.68 3.48
N TRP A 182 0.37 14.63 2.14
CA TRP A 182 0.25 13.40 1.38
C TRP A 182 1.24 12.34 1.87
N ALA A 183 2.55 12.67 1.94
CA ALA A 183 3.57 11.70 2.35
C ALA A 183 3.33 11.19 3.78
N LEU A 184 2.94 12.07 4.71
CA LEU A 184 2.54 11.66 6.05
C LEU A 184 1.29 10.78 6.02
N SER A 185 0.29 11.07 5.19
CA SER A 185 -0.91 10.21 5.12
C SER A 185 -0.59 8.83 4.54
N ALA A 186 0.24 8.78 3.51
CA ALA A 186 0.62 7.56 2.82
C ALA A 186 1.56 6.71 3.68
N PHE A 187 2.62 7.28 4.23
CA PHE A 187 3.71 6.52 4.85
C PHE A 187 3.71 6.57 6.37
N ALA A 188 3.12 7.59 7.00
CA ALA A 188 3.37 7.81 8.41
C ALA A 188 2.81 6.69 9.27
N SER A 189 3.62 6.34 10.26
CA SER A 189 3.42 5.23 11.19
C SER A 189 3.80 3.88 10.58
N GLY A 190 4.32 3.01 11.44
CA GLY A 190 4.74 1.66 11.10
C GLY A 190 4.63 0.77 12.34
N PRO A 191 5.08 -0.49 12.25
CA PRO A 191 5.77 -1.11 11.11
C PRO A 191 4.86 -1.44 9.92
N TRP A 192 5.48 -1.58 8.74
CA TRP A 192 4.89 -2.16 7.53
C TRP A 192 5.42 -3.58 7.35
N GLU A 193 4.56 -4.51 7.00
CA GLU A 193 4.92 -5.91 6.77
C GLU A 193 5.04 -6.19 5.27
N ARG A 194 6.01 -7.00 4.87
CA ARG A 194 6.19 -7.38 3.47
C ARG A 194 4.97 -8.15 2.97
N GLY A 195 4.44 -7.75 1.81
CA GLY A 195 3.28 -8.36 1.15
C GLY A 195 2.23 -7.34 0.73
N GLU A 196 1.23 -7.82 0.02
CA GLU A 196 0.02 -7.09 -0.34
C GLU A 196 -1.02 -7.18 0.78
N VAL A 197 -2.10 -6.39 0.67
CA VAL A 197 -3.24 -6.46 1.60
C VAL A 197 -3.75 -7.91 1.71
N PRO A 198 -4.00 -8.44 2.93
CA PRO A 198 -4.49 -9.81 3.08
C PRO A 198 -5.89 -10.01 2.46
N THR A 199 -6.02 -11.02 1.58
CA THR A 199 -7.29 -11.42 0.93
C THR A 199 -8.13 -12.42 1.71
#